data_AF-A0A7X2MI36-F1
#
_entry.id   AF-A0A7X2MI36-F1
#
_cell.length_a   1.000
_cell.length_b   1.000
_cell.length_c   1.000
_cell.angle_alpha   90.00
_cell.angle_beta   90.00
_cell.angle_gamma   90.00
#
_symmetry.space_group_name_H-M   'P 1'
#
loop_
_entity.id
_entity.type
_entity.pdbx_description
1 polymer ?
#
loop_
_entity_poly.entity_id
_entity_poly.type
_entity_poly.pdbx_seq_one_letter_code
_entity_poly.pdbx_strand_id
1 'polypeptide(L)' 'GSYTATNGQYIGKYQLSASYLNGDYSAANQERVANQYVTSRYGSWVAAQQFWQSHGWY' A
#
# COMPACT_ATOMS: atom_id res chain seq x y z
N GLY A 1 0.31 -3.04 10.65
CA GLY A 1 0.23 -1.58 10.41
C GLY A 1 -1.19 -1.11 10.63
N SER A 2 -1.37 0.07 11.21
CA SER A 2 -2.70 0.65 11.44
C SER A 2 -3.23 1.32 10.17
N TYR A 3 -4.49 1.07 9.81
CA TYR A 3 -5.17 1.78 8.71
C TYR A 3 -5.43 3.25 9.02
N THR A 4 -5.31 3.66 10.28
CA THR A 4 -5.41 5.06 10.71
C THR A 4 -4.05 5.73 10.89
N ALA A 5 -2.94 5.01 10.69
CA ALA A 5 -1.61 5.61 10.79
C ALA A 5 -1.43 6.66 9.69
N THR A 6 -0.97 7.85 10.04
CA THR A 6 -0.64 8.90 9.07
C THR A 6 0.65 9.59 9.48
N ASN A 7 1.52 9.87 8.51
CA ASN A 7 2.72 10.69 8.75
C ASN A 7 2.59 12.12 8.21
N GLY A 8 1.38 12.52 7.77
CA GLY A 8 1.09 13.79 7.11
C GLY A 8 1.15 13.72 5.58
N GLN A 9 1.97 12.84 5.00
CA GLN A 9 2.04 12.61 3.55
C GLN A 9 1.41 11.28 3.13
N TYR A 10 1.60 10.26 3.97
CA TYR A 10 1.15 8.90 3.71
C TYR A 10 0.14 8.44 4.74
N ILE A 11 -0.85 7.68 4.28
CA ILE A 11 -1.98 7.24 5.07
C ILE A 11 -2.04 5.71 5.06
N GLY A 12 -2.34 5.17 6.23
CA GLY A 12 -2.72 3.79 6.42
C GLY A 12 -1.57 2.81 6.57
N LYS A 13 -1.96 1.54 6.64
CA LYS A 13 -1.05 0.41 6.82
C LYS A 13 0.01 0.35 5.70
N TYR A 14 -0.39 0.71 4.49
CA TYR A 14 0.44 0.63 3.29
C TYR A 14 1.16 1.93 2.95
N GLN A 15 1.01 2.97 3.79
CA GLN A 15 1.61 4.28 3.58
C GLN A 15 1.34 4.81 2.16
N LEU A 16 0.07 4.80 1.75
CA LEU A 16 -0.35 5.30 0.44
C LEU A 16 -0.49 6.82 0.47
N SER A 17 -0.09 7.50 -0.61
CA SER A 17 -0.34 8.94 -0.72
C SER A 17 -1.84 9.21 -0.66
N ALA A 18 -2.24 10.29 0.04
CA ALA A 18 -3.64 10.67 0.20
C ALA A 18 -4.39 10.82 -1.15
N SER A 19 -3.67 11.23 -2.20
CA SER A 19 -4.17 11.32 -3.58
C SER A 19 -4.70 9.99 -4.12
N TYR A 20 -4.06 8.86 -3.82
CA TYR A 20 -4.52 7.55 -4.27
C TYR A 20 -5.79 7.09 -3.57
N LEU A 21 -6.03 7.59 -2.36
CA LEU A 21 -7.19 7.24 -1.56
C LEU A 21 -8.43 8.07 -1.94
N ASN A 22 -8.28 9.13 -2.73
CA ASN A 22 -9.37 9.99 -3.22
C ASN A 22 -10.31 10.49 -2.09
N GLY A 23 -9.76 10.70 -0.89
CA GLY A 23 -10.52 11.13 0.30
C GLY A 23 -11.22 9.99 1.07
N ASP A 24 -11.24 8.76 0.54
CA ASP A 24 -11.75 7.59 1.24
C ASP A 24 -10.60 6.86 1.96
N TYR A 25 -10.49 7.08 3.26
CA TYR A 25 -9.47 6.47 4.10
C TYR A 25 -9.93 5.17 4.77
N SER A 26 -11.04 4.57 4.33
CA SER A 26 -11.49 3.28 4.84
C SER A 26 -10.47 2.18 4.59
N ALA A 27 -10.43 1.18 5.48
CA ALA A 27 -9.56 0.02 5.29
C ALA A 27 -9.83 -0.69 3.96
N ALA A 28 -11.10 -0.79 3.54
CA ALA A 28 -11.48 -1.41 2.28
C ALA A 28 -10.89 -0.66 1.07
N ASN A 29 -10.95 0.66 1.05
CA ASN A 29 -10.36 1.44 -0.04
C ASN A 29 -8.83 1.36 -0.04
N GLN A 30 -8.21 1.40 1.14
CA GLN A 30 -6.77 1.22 1.27
C GLN A 30 -6.30 -0.14 0.76
N GLU A 31 -7.01 -1.23 1.09
CA GLU A 31 -6.72 -2.57 0.57
C GLU A 31 -6.89 -2.62 -0.96
N ARG A 32 -7.97 -2.07 -1.50
CA ARG A 32 -8.23 -2.04 -2.94
C ARG A 32 -7.11 -1.30 -3.69
N VAL A 33 -6.76 -0.11 -3.23
CA VAL A 33 -5.73 0.74 -3.85
C VAL A 33 -4.34 0.11 -3.70
N ALA A 34 -4.02 -0.43 -2.52
CA ALA A 34 -2.76 -1.14 -2.30
C ALA A 34 -2.66 -2.37 -3.21
N ASN A 35 -3.74 -3.14 -3.33
CA ASN A 35 -3.77 -4.32 -4.17
C ASN A 35 -3.62 -3.96 -5.66
N GLN A 36 -4.30 -2.91 -6.12
CA GLN A 36 -4.10 -2.38 -7.48
C GLN A 36 -2.66 -1.95 -7.71
N TYR A 37 -2.07 -1.20 -6.79
CA TYR A 37 -0.69 -0.76 -6.88
C TYR A 37 0.30 -1.94 -6.91
N VAL A 38 0.13 -2.92 -6.02
CA VAL A 38 0.97 -4.13 -5.97
C VAL A 38 0.81 -4.95 -7.24
N THR A 39 -0.41 -5.11 -7.73
CA THR A 39 -0.70 -5.85 -8.96
C THR A 39 -0.10 -5.14 -10.17
N SER A 40 -0.22 -3.82 -10.29
CA SER A 40 0.37 -3.07 -11.40
C SER A 40 1.90 -3.04 -11.35
N ARG A 41 2.49 -2.98 -10.16
CA ARG A 41 3.94 -2.86 -10.00
C ARG A 41 4.68 -4.19 -9.99
N TYR A 42 4.09 -5.22 -9.40
CA TYR A 42 4.72 -6.52 -9.16
C TYR A 42 3.93 -7.69 -9.75
N GLY A 43 2.69 -7.47 -10.24
CA GLY A 43 1.81 -8.53 -10.73
C GLY A 43 1.04 -9.23 -9.62
N SER A 44 1.69 -9.58 -8.51
CA SER A 44 1.05 -10.21 -7.35
C SER A 44 1.75 -9.88 -6.03
N TRP A 45 1.06 -10.10 -4.91
CA TRP A 45 1.66 -9.98 -3.58
C TRP A 45 2.84 -10.94 -3.37
N VAL A 46 2.78 -12.14 -3.97
CA VAL A 46 3.88 -13.11 -3.92
C VAL A 46 5.12 -12.56 -4.61
N ALA A 47 4.95 -11.98 -5.81
CA ALA A 47 6.05 -11.35 -6.53
C ALA A 47 6.57 -10.08 -5.82
N ALA A 48 5.69 -9.29 -5.19
CA ALA A 48 6.07 -8.15 -4.37
C ALA A 48 6.91 -8.58 -3.16
N GLN A 49 6.48 -9.63 -2.46
CA GLN A 49 7.21 -10.19 -1.32
C GLN A 49 8.59 -10.71 -1.74
N GLN A 50 8.69 -11.44 -2.84
CA GLN A 50 9.97 -11.89 -3.39
C GLN A 50 10.87 -10.72 -3.77
N PHE A 51 10.30 -9.69 -4.41
CA PHE A 51 11.02 -8.48 -4.77
C PHE A 51 11.58 -7.76 -3.53
N TRP A 52 10.77 -7.56 -2.48
CA TRP A 52 11.20 -6.91 -1.24
C TRP A 52 12.25 -7.73 -0.49
N GLN A 53 12.09 -9.05 -0.42
CA GLN A 53 13.10 -9.95 0.16
C GLN A 53 14.43 -9.89 -0.60
N SER A 54 14.38 -9.83 -1.93
CA SER A 54 15.58 -9.70 -2.76
C SER A 54 16.23 -8.32 -2.70
N HIS A 55 15.46 -7.26 -2.42
CA HIS A 55 15.95 -5.87 -2.36
C HIS A 55 16.25 -5.38 -0.93
N GLY A 56 15.94 -6.18 0.10
CA GLY A 56 16.22 -5.86 1.50
C GLY A 56 15.35 -4.74 2.08
N TRP A 57 14.18 -4.49 1.51
CA TRP A 57 13.22 -3.50 2.01
C TRP A 57 12.22 -4.21 2.92
N TYR A 58 12.58 -4.44 4.18
CA TYR A 58 11.65 -4.93 5.20
C TYR A 58 11.86 -4.21 6.53
#